data_AF-G9Y764-F1
#
_entry.id   AF-G9Y764-F1
#
_cell.length_a   1.000
_cell.length_b   1.000
_cell.length_c   1.000
_cell.angle_alpha   90.00
_cell.angle_beta   90.00
_cell.angle_gamma   90.00
#
_symmetry.space_group_name_H-M   'P 1'
#
loop_
_entity.id
_entity.type
_entity.pdbx_description
1 polymer ?
#
loop_
_entity_poly.entity_id
_entity_poly.type
_entity_poly.pdbx_seq_one_letter_code
_entity_poly.pdbx_strand_id
1 'polypeptide(L)'
;MRNVRTENVSEHSLQVAFVAHALAIIKNRKFNGNVNPERVALLAMYHDASEVLTGDMPTPIKYYNPQIAHEYKKIEKVAQQKLIEMLPPELQNDFRPLLDEHYYTEDEKLVVKQADALCAYLKCLEELSAGNNEFKLAKARLEKTLDMRSSPEMEYFMKVFIPSFSLSLDEISQDEVM
;
A
#
# COMPACT_ATOMS: atom_id res chain seq x y z
N MET A 1 10.02 4.06 14.41
CA MET A 1 9.55 5.42 14.77
C MET A 1 8.64 5.26 15.97
N ARG A 2 8.58 6.23 16.88
CA ARG A 2 7.58 6.21 17.94
C ARG A 2 6.22 6.47 17.30
N ASN A 3 5.25 5.60 17.53
CA ASN A 3 3.89 5.76 17.03
C ASN A 3 2.98 6.26 18.17
N VAL A 4 2.05 7.16 17.87
CA VAL A 4 0.92 7.47 18.76
C VAL A 4 -0.02 6.27 18.81
N ARG A 5 -0.31 5.67 17.65
CA ARG A 5 -1.04 4.42 17.53
C ARG A 5 -0.22 3.43 16.71
N THR A 6 0.16 2.30 17.30
CA THR A 6 0.84 1.24 16.55
C THR A 6 -0.08 0.69 15.48
N GLU A 7 0.46 0.52 14.27
CA GLU A 7 -0.17 -0.14 13.14
C GLU A 7 0.56 -1.46 12.91
N ASN A 8 -0.19 -2.52 12.60
CA ASN A 8 0.38 -3.81 12.20
C ASN A 8 0.13 -4.12 10.72
N VAL A 9 0.86 -5.09 10.18
CA VAL A 9 0.82 -5.48 8.76
C VAL A 9 -0.60 -5.87 8.29
N SER A 10 -1.43 -6.46 9.16
CA SER A 10 -2.81 -6.81 8.80
C SER A 10 -3.70 -5.58 8.65
N GLU A 11 -3.54 -4.57 9.50
CA GLU A 11 -4.27 -3.31 9.41
C GLU A 11 -3.87 -2.54 8.14
N HIS A 12 -2.57 -2.43 7.91
CA HIS A 12 -2.00 -1.83 6.69
C HIS A 12 -2.50 -2.54 5.44
N SER A 13 -2.34 -3.87 5.36
CA SER A 13 -2.76 -4.65 4.19
C SER A 13 -4.25 -4.50 3.86
N LEU A 14 -5.12 -4.39 4.87
CA LEU A 14 -6.54 -4.14 4.66
C LEU A 14 -6.79 -2.72 4.12
N GLN A 15 -6.12 -1.71 4.67
CA GLN A 15 -6.23 -0.33 4.17
C GLN A 15 -5.72 -0.23 2.73
N VAL A 16 -4.56 -0.84 2.42
CA VAL A 16 -4.00 -0.91 1.06
C VAL A 16 -4.97 -1.59 0.11
N ALA A 17 -5.67 -2.65 0.53
CA ALA A 17 -6.68 -3.30 -0.30
C ALA A 17 -7.86 -2.38 -0.64
N PHE A 18 -8.38 -1.63 0.34
CA PHE A 18 -9.45 -0.65 0.09
C PHE A 18 -9.00 0.48 -0.84
N VAL A 19 -7.78 1.01 -0.64
CA VAL A 19 -7.24 2.08 -1.48
C VAL A 19 -6.95 1.56 -2.90
N ALA A 20 -6.33 0.39 -3.06
CA ALA A 20 -6.05 -0.21 -4.37
C ALA A 20 -7.34 -0.47 -5.16
N HIS A 21 -8.37 -1.01 -4.50
CA HIS A 21 -9.69 -1.20 -5.08
C HIS A 21 -10.30 0.13 -5.55
N ALA A 22 -10.25 1.17 -4.71
CA ALA A 22 -10.77 2.50 -5.05
C ALA A 22 -10.01 3.10 -6.25
N LEU A 23 -8.68 3.02 -6.27
CA LEU A 23 -7.85 3.48 -7.38
C LEU A 23 -8.21 2.76 -8.69
N ALA A 24 -8.37 1.44 -8.67
CA ALA A 24 -8.78 0.69 -9.86
C ALA A 24 -10.18 1.09 -10.37
N ILE A 25 -11.15 1.29 -9.47
CA ILE A 25 -12.49 1.80 -9.85
C ILE A 25 -12.38 3.19 -10.48
N ILE A 26 -11.62 4.10 -9.87
CA ILE A 26 -11.42 5.46 -10.37
C ILE A 26 -10.76 5.41 -11.76
N LYS A 27 -9.68 4.64 -11.90
CA LYS A 27 -8.96 4.44 -13.17
C LYS A 27 -9.90 3.97 -14.28
N ASN A 28 -10.69 2.93 -14.01
CA ASN A 28 -11.61 2.37 -15.01
C ASN A 28 -12.75 3.33 -15.36
N ARG A 29 -13.36 3.99 -14.36
CA ARG A 29 -14.55 4.82 -14.57
C ARG A 29 -14.24 6.21 -15.12
N LYS A 30 -13.09 6.79 -14.78
CA LYS A 30 -12.77 8.19 -15.11
C LYS A 30 -11.63 8.35 -16.10
N PHE A 31 -10.78 7.34 -16.24
CA PHE A 31 -9.52 7.45 -16.98
C PHE A 31 -9.31 6.32 -17.99
N ASN A 32 -10.41 5.67 -18.42
CA ASN A 32 -10.43 4.61 -19.43
C ASN A 32 -9.47 3.44 -19.14
N GLY A 33 -9.23 3.16 -17.85
CA GLY A 33 -8.47 1.99 -17.41
C GLY A 33 -9.21 0.68 -17.64
N ASN A 34 -8.47 -0.42 -17.58
CA ASN A 34 -9.02 -1.77 -17.66
C ASN A 34 -8.32 -2.72 -16.67
N VAL A 35 -8.34 -2.36 -15.39
CA VAL A 35 -7.77 -3.16 -14.30
C VAL A 35 -8.89 -3.84 -13.53
N ASN A 36 -8.78 -5.13 -13.20
CA ASN A 36 -9.80 -5.79 -12.38
C ASN A 36 -9.70 -5.31 -10.91
N PRO A 37 -10.71 -4.58 -10.36
CA PRO A 37 -10.64 -4.04 -9.00
C PRO A 37 -10.59 -5.11 -7.90
N GLU A 38 -11.33 -6.20 -8.06
CA GLU A 38 -11.37 -7.32 -7.10
C GLU A 38 -10.01 -8.03 -7.05
N ARG A 39 -9.41 -8.22 -8.22
CA ARG A 39 -8.09 -8.82 -8.35
C ARG A 39 -7.02 -7.98 -7.67
N VAL A 40 -6.98 -6.66 -7.88
CA VAL A 40 -5.97 -5.81 -7.22
C VAL A 40 -6.22 -5.66 -5.72
N ALA A 41 -7.46 -5.69 -5.27
CA ALA A 41 -7.78 -5.73 -3.83
C ALA A 41 -7.17 -6.99 -3.20
N LEU A 42 -7.36 -8.16 -3.84
CA LEU A 42 -6.79 -9.42 -3.38
C LEU A 42 -5.25 -9.39 -3.41
N LEU A 43 -4.64 -8.81 -4.45
CA LEU A 43 -3.19 -8.62 -4.50
C LEU A 43 -2.66 -7.76 -3.35
N ALA A 44 -3.34 -6.64 -3.08
CA ALA A 44 -3.02 -5.77 -1.96
C ALA A 44 -3.19 -6.47 -0.61
N MET A 45 -4.15 -7.38 -0.43
CA MET A 45 -4.26 -8.18 0.79
C MET A 45 -3.03 -9.08 1.05
N TYR A 46 -2.36 -9.54 -0.01
CA TYR A 46 -1.20 -10.45 0.07
C TYR A 46 0.16 -9.77 -0.12
N HIS A 47 0.20 -8.46 -0.39
CA HIS A 47 1.44 -7.79 -0.82
C HIS A 47 2.59 -7.89 0.20
N ASP A 48 2.26 -7.82 1.49
CA ASP A 48 3.21 -7.94 2.61
C ASP A 48 3.11 -9.30 3.33
N ALA A 49 2.47 -10.31 2.72
CA ALA A 49 2.30 -11.61 3.37
C ALA A 49 3.66 -12.26 3.74
N SER A 50 4.70 -12.04 2.96
CA SER A 50 6.07 -12.51 3.24
C SER A 50 6.66 -11.97 4.53
N GLU A 51 6.15 -10.86 5.06
CA GLU A 51 6.64 -10.25 6.31
C GLU A 51 6.37 -11.10 7.54
N VAL A 52 5.47 -12.09 7.46
CA VAL A 52 5.34 -13.11 8.51
C VAL A 52 6.63 -13.92 8.71
N LEU A 53 7.47 -14.02 7.67
CA LEU A 53 8.75 -14.73 7.70
C LEU A 53 9.94 -13.79 7.82
N THR A 54 9.91 -12.63 7.15
CA THR A 54 11.05 -11.70 7.12
C THR A 54 11.04 -10.70 8.28
N GLY A 55 9.87 -10.48 8.89
CA GLY A 55 9.59 -9.28 9.66
C GLY A 55 9.43 -8.04 8.76
N ASP A 56 8.68 -7.05 9.24
CA ASP A 56 8.59 -5.72 8.64
C ASP A 56 9.97 -5.04 8.72
N MET A 57 10.53 -4.68 7.56
CA MET A 57 11.78 -3.96 7.47
C MET A 57 11.53 -2.50 7.11
N PRO A 58 11.90 -1.55 8.00
CA PRO A 58 11.68 -0.13 7.75
C PRO A 58 12.26 0.33 6.41
N THR A 59 11.47 1.09 5.64
CA THR A 59 11.83 1.61 4.31
C THR A 59 13.23 2.26 4.25
N PRO A 60 13.67 3.09 5.23
CA PRO A 60 15.01 3.69 5.18
C PRO A 60 16.16 2.67 5.24
N ILE A 61 15.92 1.50 5.85
CA ILE A 61 16.88 0.39 5.91
C ILE A 61 16.82 -0.41 4.61
N LYS A 62 15.62 -0.77 4.15
CA LYS A 62 15.37 -1.51 2.89
C LYS A 62 16.01 -0.82 1.68
N TYR A 63 16.00 0.51 1.64
CA TYR A 63 16.53 1.31 0.53
C TYR A 63 17.77 2.14 0.89
N TYR A 64 18.51 1.76 1.93
CA TYR A 64 19.71 2.50 2.37
C TYR A 64 20.74 2.65 1.24
N ASN A 65 20.94 1.60 0.44
CA ASN A 65 21.73 1.66 -0.80
C ASN A 65 21.22 0.61 -1.82
N PRO A 66 21.64 0.71 -3.10
CA PRO A 66 21.17 -0.22 -4.15
C PRO A 66 21.50 -1.68 -3.88
N GLN A 67 22.62 -1.97 -3.22
CA GLN A 67 23.03 -3.35 -2.91
C GLN A 67 22.11 -3.96 -1.85
N ILE A 68 21.80 -3.24 -0.77
CA ILE A 68 20.87 -3.69 0.27
C ILE A 68 19.46 -3.88 -0.30
N ALA A 69 18.98 -2.92 -1.11
CA ALA A 69 17.68 -3.04 -1.75
C ALA A 69 17.61 -4.29 -2.67
N HIS A 70 18.69 -4.58 -3.40
CA HIS A 70 18.77 -5.75 -4.25
C HIS A 70 18.78 -7.06 -3.46
N GLU A 71 19.59 -7.15 -2.40
CA GLU A 71 19.64 -8.35 -1.55
C GLU A 71 18.34 -8.57 -0.78
N TYR A 72 17.72 -7.49 -0.29
CA TYR A 72 16.43 -7.60 0.40
C TYR A 72 15.33 -8.12 -0.53
N LYS A 73 15.31 -7.68 -1.79
CA LYS A 73 14.37 -8.22 -2.79
C LYS A 73 14.56 -9.73 -3.03
N LYS A 74 15.78 -10.25 -2.91
CA LYS A 74 16.02 -11.71 -2.97
C LYS A 74 15.44 -12.41 -1.75
N ILE A 75 15.60 -11.82 -0.56
CA ILE A 75 15.05 -12.35 0.69
C ILE A 75 13.52 -12.42 0.61
N GLU A 76 12.86 -11.35 0.15
CA GLU A 76 11.40 -11.33 -0.06
C GLU A 76 10.95 -12.44 -1.01
N LYS A 77 11.65 -12.62 -2.14
CA LYS A 77 11.33 -13.67 -3.10
C LYS A 77 11.47 -15.09 -2.50
N VAL A 78 12.49 -15.32 -1.68
CA VAL A 78 12.66 -16.59 -0.96
C VAL A 78 11.52 -16.80 0.05
N ALA A 79 11.12 -15.74 0.77
CA ALA A 79 10.01 -15.81 1.71
C ALA A 79 8.66 -16.08 1.02
N GLN A 80 8.38 -15.42 -0.10
CA GLN A 80 7.18 -15.65 -0.93
C GLN A 80 7.13 -17.10 -1.43
N GLN A 81 8.23 -17.62 -1.97
CA GLN A 81 8.31 -19.00 -2.43
C GLN A 81 8.10 -20.00 -1.27
N LYS A 82 8.68 -19.72 -0.10
CA LYS A 82 8.49 -20.54 1.10
C LYS A 82 7.04 -20.56 1.58
N LEU A 83 6.32 -19.43 1.49
CA LEU A 83 4.89 -19.38 1.79
C LEU A 83 4.07 -20.25 0.84
N ILE A 84 4.39 -20.24 -0.45
CA ILE A 84 3.72 -21.09 -1.44
C ILE A 84 3.99 -22.57 -1.13
N GLU A 85 5.23 -22.93 -0.80
CA GLU A 85 5.62 -24.31 -0.47
C GLU A 85 4.99 -24.84 0.83
N MET A 86 4.54 -23.96 1.73
CA MET A 86 3.82 -24.33 2.95
C MET A 86 2.36 -24.73 2.69
N LEU A 87 1.79 -24.38 1.53
CA LEU A 87 0.43 -24.75 1.17
C LEU A 87 0.37 -26.22 0.70
N PRO A 88 -0.79 -26.89 0.89
CA PRO A 88 -1.05 -28.19 0.27
C PRO A 88 -0.76 -28.15 -1.24
N PRO A 89 -0.07 -29.15 -1.83
CA PRO A 89 0.35 -29.13 -3.23
C PRO A 89 -0.75 -28.77 -4.23
N GLU A 90 -1.98 -29.23 -3.97
CA GLU A 90 -3.16 -28.97 -4.79
C GLU A 90 -3.63 -27.51 -4.81
N LEU A 91 -3.28 -26.71 -3.79
CA LEU A 91 -3.65 -25.28 -3.68
C LEU A 91 -2.53 -24.34 -4.12
N GLN A 92 -1.29 -24.82 -4.28
CA GLN A 92 -0.14 -23.95 -4.54
C GLN A 92 -0.32 -23.10 -5.82
N ASN A 93 -0.98 -23.65 -6.84
CA ASN A 93 -1.22 -22.94 -8.09
C ASN A 93 -2.26 -21.82 -7.96
N ASP A 94 -3.21 -21.93 -7.02
CA ASP A 94 -4.21 -20.90 -6.79
C ASP A 94 -3.62 -19.68 -6.07
N PHE A 95 -2.67 -19.89 -5.16
CA PHE A 95 -2.03 -18.82 -4.38
C PHE A 95 -0.80 -18.23 -5.06
N ARG A 96 -0.12 -18.97 -5.95
CA ARG A 96 1.10 -18.48 -6.63
C ARG A 96 0.88 -17.14 -7.34
N PRO A 97 -0.22 -16.90 -8.09
CA PRO A 97 -0.48 -15.60 -8.70
C PRO A 97 -0.76 -14.47 -7.68
N LEU A 98 -1.02 -14.81 -6.41
CA LEU A 98 -1.28 -13.84 -5.33
C LEU A 98 -0.02 -13.48 -4.54
N LEU A 99 0.98 -14.37 -4.51
CA LEU A 99 2.18 -14.24 -3.67
C LEU A 99 3.45 -13.92 -4.46
N ASP A 100 3.51 -14.29 -5.75
CA ASP A 100 4.65 -14.01 -6.62
C ASP A 100 4.35 -12.83 -7.57
N GLU A 101 5.01 -11.69 -7.33
CA GLU A 101 4.87 -10.48 -8.13
C GLU A 101 5.17 -10.69 -9.63
N HIS A 102 5.84 -11.78 -10.02
CA HIS A 102 6.08 -12.11 -11.42
C HIS A 102 4.77 -12.29 -12.22
N TYR A 103 3.69 -12.71 -11.55
CA TYR A 103 2.38 -12.93 -12.17
C TYR A 103 1.53 -11.66 -12.28
N TYR A 104 2.01 -10.53 -11.75
CA TYR A 104 1.25 -9.29 -11.77
C TYR A 104 1.54 -8.56 -13.08
N THR A 105 0.50 -8.03 -13.70
CA THR A 105 0.65 -7.06 -14.78
C THR A 105 1.29 -5.76 -14.27
N GLU A 106 1.87 -4.96 -15.16
CA GLU A 106 2.47 -3.69 -14.75
C GLU A 106 1.44 -2.71 -14.18
N ASP A 107 0.20 -2.73 -14.68
CA ASP A 107 -0.89 -1.93 -14.14
C ASP A 107 -1.31 -2.38 -12.73
N GLU A 108 -1.42 -3.69 -12.49
CA GLU A 108 -1.71 -4.21 -11.14
C GLU A 108 -0.60 -3.84 -10.14
N LYS A 109 0.67 -4.01 -10.54
CA LYS A 109 1.82 -3.60 -9.72
C LYS A 109 1.79 -2.11 -9.40
N LEU A 110 1.47 -1.28 -10.39
CA LEU A 110 1.41 0.17 -10.22
C LEU A 110 0.32 0.56 -9.22
N VAL A 111 -0.89 0.01 -9.36
CA VAL A 111 -2.02 0.31 -8.46
C VAL A 111 -1.71 -0.11 -7.02
N VAL A 112 -1.18 -1.32 -6.80
CA VAL A 112 -0.82 -1.77 -5.45
C VAL A 112 0.29 -0.89 -4.85
N LYS A 113 1.31 -0.51 -5.64
CA LYS A 113 2.39 0.39 -5.18
C LYS A 113 1.90 1.81 -4.90
N GLN A 114 0.92 2.32 -5.64
CA GLN A 114 0.29 3.61 -5.34
C GLN A 114 -0.50 3.53 -4.04
N ALA A 115 -1.29 2.47 -3.87
CA ALA A 115 -2.09 2.26 -2.66
C ALA A 115 -1.23 2.13 -1.40
N ASP A 116 -0.15 1.34 -1.46
CA ASP A 116 0.82 1.18 -0.37
C ASP A 116 1.45 2.53 0.03
N ALA A 117 1.94 3.30 -0.95
CA ALA A 117 2.51 4.62 -0.70
C ALA A 117 1.48 5.63 -0.14
N LEU A 118 0.23 5.56 -0.60
CA LEU A 118 -0.87 6.38 -0.08
C LEU A 118 -1.21 6.03 1.36
N CYS A 119 -1.27 4.75 1.73
CA CYS A 119 -1.55 4.31 3.10
C CYS A 119 -0.42 4.75 4.05
N ALA A 120 0.83 4.58 3.64
CA ALA A 120 1.97 5.10 4.40
C ALA A 120 1.92 6.64 4.55
N TYR A 121 1.45 7.36 3.53
CA TYR A 121 1.25 8.82 3.59
C TYR A 121 0.13 9.20 4.53
N LEU A 122 -1.01 8.50 4.48
CA LEU A 122 -2.14 8.67 5.39
C LEU A 122 -1.73 8.44 6.84
N LYS A 123 -0.98 7.38 7.11
CA LYS A 123 -0.39 7.12 8.43
C LYS A 123 0.45 8.30 8.92
N CYS A 124 1.24 8.92 8.04
CA CYS A 124 1.99 10.12 8.40
C CYS A 124 1.07 11.31 8.73
N LEU A 125 -0.03 11.50 8.00
CA LEU A 125 -0.99 12.57 8.28
C LEU A 125 -1.67 12.37 9.63
N GLU A 126 -2.13 11.15 9.93
CA GLU A 126 -2.73 10.79 11.22
C GLU A 126 -1.77 11.08 12.39
N GLU A 127 -0.53 10.61 12.29
CA GLU A 127 0.48 10.83 13.33
C GLU A 127 0.79 12.33 13.51
N LEU A 128 0.89 13.09 12.42
CA LEU A 128 1.11 14.54 12.50
C LEU A 128 -0.09 15.27 13.11
N SER A 129 -1.32 14.86 12.78
CA SER A 129 -2.54 15.42 13.36
C SER A 129 -2.62 15.16 14.87
N ALA A 130 -2.08 14.02 15.33
CA ALA A 130 -1.94 13.68 16.74
C ALA A 130 -0.73 14.35 17.43
N GLY A 131 -0.02 15.26 16.74
CA GLY A 131 1.11 16.01 17.28
C GLY A 131 2.46 15.30 17.21
N ASN A 132 2.55 14.14 16.55
CA ASN A 132 3.79 13.37 16.43
C ASN A 132 4.65 13.85 15.26
N ASN A 133 5.56 14.76 15.57
CA ASN A 133 6.45 15.37 14.58
C ASN A 133 7.57 14.44 14.05
N GLU A 134 7.75 13.23 14.59
CA GLU A 134 8.74 12.27 14.05
C GLU A 134 8.43 11.89 12.59
N PHE A 135 7.16 11.97 12.18
CA PHE A 135 6.69 11.60 10.84
C PHE A 135 6.91 12.68 9.76
N LYS A 136 7.40 13.88 10.11
CA LYS A 136 7.64 14.97 9.14
C LYS A 136 8.56 14.56 7.99
N LEU A 137 9.67 13.89 8.31
CA LEU A 137 10.63 13.44 7.30
C LEU A 137 10.09 12.27 6.46
N ALA A 138 9.29 11.39 7.07
CA ALA A 138 8.63 10.31 6.35
C ALA A 138 7.62 10.87 5.34
N LYS A 139 6.75 11.80 5.77
CA LYS A 139 5.81 12.51 4.91
C LYS A 139 6.51 13.16 3.70
N ALA A 140 7.55 13.94 3.93
CA ALA A 140 8.27 14.63 2.84
C ALA A 140 8.94 13.67 1.85
N ARG A 141 9.36 12.48 2.30
CA ARG A 141 9.85 11.42 1.39
C ARG A 141 8.72 10.79 0.60
N LEU A 142 7.60 10.49 1.26
CA LEU A 142 6.43 9.90 0.63
C LEU A 142 5.80 10.83 -0.40
N GLU A 143 5.77 12.14 -0.18
CA GLU A 143 5.31 13.12 -1.19
C GLU A 143 6.10 12.98 -2.49
N LYS A 144 7.44 12.87 -2.41
CA LYS A 144 8.27 12.60 -3.60
C LYS A 144 7.97 11.24 -4.22
N THR A 145 7.72 10.22 -3.41
CA THR A 145 7.35 8.87 -3.91
C THR A 145 6.01 8.89 -4.63
N LEU A 146 5.03 9.61 -4.10
CA LEU A 146 3.72 9.81 -4.72
C LEU A 146 3.87 10.58 -6.03
N ASP A 147 4.62 11.68 -6.07
CA ASP A 147 4.88 12.45 -7.30
C ASP A 147 5.50 11.58 -8.40
N MET A 148 6.48 10.72 -8.05
CA MET A 148 7.10 9.79 -9.00
C MET A 148 6.16 8.69 -9.49
N ARG A 149 5.14 8.33 -8.70
CA ARG A 149 4.12 7.32 -9.02
C ARG A 149 2.82 7.96 -9.50
N SER A 150 2.81 9.25 -9.84
CA SER A 150 1.58 9.98 -10.12
C SER A 150 0.81 9.40 -11.30
N SER A 151 -0.51 9.40 -11.16
CA SER A 151 -1.47 8.99 -12.17
C SER A 151 -2.76 9.80 -11.99
N PRO A 152 -3.59 9.93 -13.04
CA PRO A 152 -4.86 10.65 -12.92
C PRO A 152 -5.78 10.10 -11.83
N GLU A 153 -5.81 8.78 -11.63
CA GLU A 153 -6.57 8.13 -10.57
C GLU A 153 -6.05 8.43 -9.17
N MET A 154 -4.73 8.51 -9.01
CA MET A 154 -4.09 8.86 -7.74
C MET A 154 -4.29 10.34 -7.43
N GLU A 155 -4.14 11.23 -8.41
CA GLU A 155 -4.40 12.67 -8.25
C GLU A 155 -5.86 12.94 -7.88
N TYR A 156 -6.79 12.22 -8.52
CA TYR A 156 -8.20 12.26 -8.14
C TYR A 156 -8.39 11.78 -6.70
N PHE A 157 -7.78 10.67 -6.30
CA PHE A 157 -7.88 10.16 -4.94
C PHE A 157 -7.35 11.17 -3.92
N MET A 158 -6.17 11.74 -4.19
CA MET A 158 -5.53 12.78 -3.38
C MET A 158 -6.43 14.01 -3.23
N LYS A 159 -7.07 14.46 -4.30
CA LYS A 159 -7.93 15.64 -4.28
C LYS A 159 -9.25 15.42 -3.55
N VAL A 160 -9.83 14.22 -3.67
CA VAL A 160 -11.21 13.96 -3.24
C VAL A 160 -11.29 13.30 -1.87
N PHE A 161 -10.40 12.34 -1.56
CA PHE A 161 -10.51 11.54 -0.33
C PHE A 161 -9.60 12.05 0.78
N ILE A 162 -8.35 12.41 0.47
CA ILE A 162 -7.33 12.76 1.49
C ILE A 162 -7.75 13.92 2.41
N PRO A 163 -8.42 15.00 1.95
CA PRO A 163 -8.87 16.05 2.87
C PRO A 163 -9.73 15.53 4.02
N SER A 164 -10.54 14.48 3.77
CA SER A 164 -11.42 13.87 4.76
C SER A 164 -10.67 13.14 5.88
N PHE A 165 -9.41 12.72 5.66
CA PHE A 165 -8.59 12.08 6.69
C PHE A 165 -8.07 13.05 7.75
N SER A 166 -8.26 14.37 7.53
CA SER A 166 -7.95 15.40 8.53
C SER A 166 -9.17 15.82 9.34
N LEU A 167 -10.36 15.28 9.03
CA LEU A 167 -11.60 15.61 9.71
C LEU A 167 -11.79 14.73 10.96
N SER A 168 -12.28 15.34 12.02
CA SER A 168 -12.81 14.67 13.20
C SER A 168 -14.15 13.99 12.91
N LEU A 169 -14.58 13.09 13.80
CA LEU A 169 -15.91 12.48 13.70
C LEU A 169 -17.04 13.51 13.66
N ASP A 170 -16.91 14.59 14.44
CA ASP A 170 -17.89 15.67 14.45
C ASP A 170 -17.95 16.38 13.10
N GLU A 171 -16.80 16.67 12.49
CA GLU A 171 -16.71 17.29 11.15
C GLU A 171 -17.23 16.37 10.03
N ILE A 172 -17.09 15.05 10.16
CA ILE A 172 -17.65 14.07 9.22
C ILE A 172 -19.18 13.97 9.37
N SER A 173 -19.70 14.13 10.59
CA SER A 173 -21.12 13.97 10.91
C SER A 173 -21.97 15.22 10.61
N GLN A 174 -21.34 16.33 10.24
CA GLN A 174 -22.05 17.53 9.83
C GLN A 174 -22.50 17.36 8.37
N ASP A 175 -23.82 17.31 8.16
CA ASP A 175 -24.49 17.29 6.85
C ASP A 175 -24.31 18.62 6.06
N GLU A 176 -23.10 19.17 6.04
CA GLU A 176 -22.76 20.28 5.16
C GLU A 176 -21.69 19.85 4.17
N VAL A 177 -22.12 19.85 2.89
CA VAL A 177 -21.35 19.76 1.64
C VAL A 177 -21.20 18.37 1.02
N MET A 178 -22.29 17.91 0.43
CA MET A 178 -22.27 17.39 -0.95
C MET A 178 -23.02 18.34 -1.88
#